data_AF-A0A077YW08-F1
#
_entry.id   AF-A0A077YW08-F1
#
_cell.length_a   1.000
_cell.length_b   1.000
_cell.length_c   1.000
_cell.angle_alpha   90.00
_cell.angle_beta   90.00
_cell.angle_gamma   90.00
#
_symmetry.space_group_name_H-M   'P 1'
#
loop_
_entity.id
_entity.type
_entity.pdbx_description
1 polymer ?
#
loop_
_entity_poly.entity_id
_entity_poly.type
_entity_poly.pdbx_seq_one_letter_code
_entity_poly.pdbx_strand_id
1 'polypeptide(L)'
;MSTLYDVEATKYLCTCGNWVPLCRLYFCKYCLVLRCAACATSEVDSVFCPSCLENMTSGEARTHKNRYLFLLTEPSGEKLYRLYCQYCCWSSKEAGLPDQTSATRAWPEPAVDNAKSVYSFPFNQRLKIPETQPQYVSELLPLRKPLVVRKSVRCRSCEHNVIRGEYVPSSVKFKIQFCAMLLVPEVRLLKRPLMDDDQFSVFLTVTNFANLLDAVSCFSWPIKGLAAAVTKKTTAAERVRPGNSARSLQRTTRFSCIFSYNRGITEMTAHD
;
A
#
# COMPACT_ATOMS: atom_id res chain seq x y z
N MET A 1 1.35 -9.79 4.26
CA MET A 1 2.58 -10.52 4.66
C MET A 1 3.46 -9.78 5.67
N SER A 2 3.24 -8.48 5.96
CA SER A 2 4.03 -7.77 6.97
C SER A 2 3.71 -8.14 8.43
N THR A 3 2.58 -8.80 8.69
CA THR A 3 2.09 -9.08 10.06
C THR A 3 2.58 -10.40 10.64
N LEU A 4 3.22 -11.27 9.84
CA LEU A 4 3.71 -12.57 10.35
C LEU A 4 5.01 -12.41 11.18
N TYR A 5 5.83 -11.41 10.85
CA TYR A 5 7.03 -11.05 11.60
C TYR A 5 6.75 -9.79 12.42
N ASP A 6 7.39 -9.65 13.59
CA ASP A 6 7.31 -8.43 14.40
C ASP A 6 8.11 -7.30 13.74
N VAL A 7 7.52 -6.71 12.70
CA VAL A 7 8.08 -5.60 11.91
C VAL A 7 8.21 -4.32 12.75
N GLU A 8 7.56 -4.25 13.91
CA GLU A 8 7.65 -3.11 14.81
C GLU A 8 8.88 -3.16 15.73
N ALA A 9 9.59 -4.29 15.82
CA ALA A 9 10.79 -4.41 16.66
C ALA A 9 11.98 -3.61 16.12
N THR A 10 12.18 -3.59 14.80
CA THR A 10 13.30 -2.89 14.15
C THR A 10 12.80 -1.70 13.36
N LYS A 11 13.20 -0.50 13.80
CA LYS A 11 12.77 0.77 13.20
C LYS A 11 13.95 1.55 12.66
N TYR A 12 13.65 2.44 11.72
CA TYR A 12 14.61 3.33 11.09
C TYR A 12 14.18 4.77 11.31
N LEU A 13 15.15 5.66 11.41
CA LEU A 13 14.91 7.07 11.65
C LEU A 13 14.51 7.78 10.34
N CYS A 14 13.32 8.36 10.32
CA CYS A 14 12.89 9.29 9.27
C CYS A 14 13.54 10.67 9.50
N THR A 15 13.63 11.53 8.47
CA THR A 15 14.08 12.92 8.62
C THR A 15 13.34 13.76 9.64
N CYS A 16 12.09 13.42 9.96
CA CYS A 16 11.34 14.14 11.00
C CYS A 16 11.67 13.69 12.42
N GLY A 17 12.59 12.74 12.61
CA GLY A 17 12.94 12.18 13.92
C GLY A 17 12.06 11.00 14.36
N ASN A 18 11.01 10.65 13.60
CA ASN A 18 10.17 9.52 13.93
C ASN A 18 10.81 8.18 13.54
N TRP A 19 10.76 7.22 14.46
CA TRP A 19 11.14 5.83 14.24
C TRP A 19 10.01 5.06 13.57
N VAL A 20 10.25 4.56 12.37
CA VAL A 20 9.24 3.89 11.54
C VAL A 20 9.83 2.59 10.98
N PRO A 21 9.07 1.49 10.91
CA PRO A 21 9.52 0.26 10.26
C PRO A 21 9.94 0.48 8.81
N LEU A 22 10.95 -0.27 8.35
CA LEU A 22 11.54 -0.07 7.01
C LEU A 22 10.53 -0.22 5.87
N CYS A 23 9.56 -1.14 6.01
CA CYS A 23 8.52 -1.36 5.01
C CYS A 23 7.50 -0.21 4.88
N ARG A 24 7.52 0.75 5.81
CA ARG A 24 6.67 1.95 5.83
C ARG A 24 7.45 3.24 5.49
N LEU A 25 8.72 3.10 5.11
CA LEU A 25 9.58 4.20 4.67
C LEU A 25 9.79 4.17 3.15
N TYR A 26 10.00 5.36 2.61
CA TYR A 26 10.42 5.61 1.24
C TYR A 26 11.86 6.11 1.23
N PHE A 27 12.60 5.73 0.22
CA PHE A 27 13.96 6.20 -0.01
C PHE A 27 13.98 7.11 -1.22
N CYS A 28 14.42 8.36 -1.06
CA CYS A 28 14.59 9.25 -2.20
C CYS A 28 16.01 9.10 -2.76
N LYS A 29 16.17 8.55 -3.96
CA LYS A 29 17.47 8.44 -4.63
C LYS A 29 18.12 9.78 -5.01
N TYR A 30 17.36 10.87 -4.99
CA TYR A 30 17.85 12.19 -5.41
C TYR A 30 18.49 12.97 -4.26
N CYS A 31 17.91 12.90 -3.06
CA CYS A 31 18.50 13.52 -1.87
C CYS A 31 19.11 12.52 -0.90
N LEU A 32 19.06 11.21 -1.19
CA LEU A 32 19.62 10.13 -0.37
C LEU A 32 19.10 10.17 1.08
N VAL A 33 17.77 10.13 1.21
CA VAL A 33 17.10 10.33 2.50
C VAL A 33 15.88 9.42 2.65
N LEU A 34 15.71 8.90 3.87
CA LEU A 34 14.53 8.14 4.30
C LEU A 34 13.38 9.04 4.74
N ARG A 35 12.17 8.77 4.24
CA ARG A 35 10.95 9.51 4.58
C ARG A 35 9.78 8.59 4.88
N CYS A 36 9.06 8.86 5.95
CA CYS A 36 7.77 8.23 6.23
C CYS A 36 6.66 8.85 5.38
N ALA A 37 5.48 8.22 5.39
CA ALA A 37 4.30 8.71 4.68
C ALA A 37 3.91 10.16 5.04
N ALA A 38 4.19 10.63 6.26
CA ALA A 38 3.94 12.02 6.66
C ALA A 38 4.97 13.03 6.13
N CYS A 39 6.20 12.58 5.87
CA CYS A 39 7.29 13.40 5.31
C CYS A 39 7.34 13.37 3.79
N ALA A 40 6.61 12.46 3.17
CA ALA A 40 6.39 12.41 1.74
C ALA A 40 5.07 13.13 1.39
N THR A 41 4.90 13.47 0.12
CA THR A 41 3.66 14.07 -0.39
C THR A 41 2.93 13.01 -1.21
N SER A 42 1.63 12.82 -0.92
CA SER A 42 0.78 11.89 -1.69
C SER A 42 -0.05 12.65 -2.71
N GLU A 43 -0.10 12.16 -3.94
CA GLU A 43 -0.89 12.74 -5.03
C GLU A 43 -1.87 11.71 -5.59
N VAL A 44 -2.97 12.18 -6.16
CA VAL A 44 -3.95 11.34 -6.87
C VAL A 44 -3.42 11.06 -8.27
N ASP A 45 -3.10 9.80 -8.57
CA ASP A 45 -2.62 9.39 -9.91
C ASP A 45 -3.78 8.89 -10.78
N SER A 46 -4.70 8.11 -10.20
CA SER A 46 -5.91 7.63 -10.89
C SER A 46 -7.03 7.31 -9.91
N VAL A 47 -8.25 7.25 -10.44
CA VAL A 47 -9.47 6.90 -9.70
C VAL A 47 -10.11 5.72 -10.42
N PHE A 48 -10.50 4.68 -9.71
CA PHE A 48 -11.04 3.46 -10.31
C PHE A 48 -12.12 2.82 -9.43
N CYS A 49 -12.94 1.96 -10.04
CA CYS A 49 -13.94 1.20 -9.31
C CYS A 49 -13.32 -0.08 -8.73
N PRO A 50 -13.42 -0.33 -7.42
CA PRO A 50 -12.86 -1.54 -6.80
C PRO A 50 -13.61 -2.83 -7.17
N SER A 51 -14.79 -2.74 -7.80
CA SER A 51 -15.57 -3.91 -8.23
C SER A 51 -15.26 -4.34 -9.67
N CYS A 52 -15.31 -3.41 -10.63
CA CYS A 52 -15.05 -3.73 -12.04
C CYS A 52 -13.60 -3.50 -12.47
N LEU A 53 -12.78 -2.88 -11.62
CA LEU A 53 -11.37 -2.53 -11.91
C LEU A 53 -11.21 -1.62 -13.14
N GLU A 54 -12.24 -0.84 -13.44
CA GLU A 54 -12.24 0.14 -14.52
C GLU A 54 -11.76 1.51 -13.99
N ASN A 55 -10.89 2.16 -14.76
CA ASN A 55 -10.45 3.52 -14.48
C ASN A 55 -11.54 4.53 -14.86
N MET A 56 -11.61 5.63 -14.12
CA MET A 56 -12.41 6.79 -14.46
C MET A 56 -11.52 8.01 -14.62
N THR A 57 -11.83 8.86 -15.59
CA THR A 57 -11.18 10.17 -15.69
C THR A 57 -11.57 11.05 -14.51
N SER A 58 -10.73 12.02 -14.16
CA SER A 58 -11.02 12.97 -13.08
C SER A 58 -12.27 13.81 -13.36
N GLY A 59 -12.56 14.10 -14.63
CA GLY A 59 -13.78 14.79 -15.06
C GLY A 59 -15.04 13.96 -14.80
N GLU A 60 -15.06 12.72 -15.28
CA GLU A 60 -16.19 11.79 -15.04
C GLU A 60 -16.40 11.53 -13.55
N ALA A 61 -15.32 11.30 -12.80
CA ALA A 61 -15.40 11.09 -11.36
C ALA A 61 -16.06 12.28 -10.65
N ARG A 62 -15.75 13.52 -11.03
CA ARG A 62 -16.40 14.72 -10.47
C ARG A 62 -17.89 14.77 -10.81
N THR A 63 -18.25 14.54 -12.07
CA THR A 63 -19.66 14.53 -12.52
C THR A 63 -20.48 13.46 -11.79
N HIS A 64 -19.88 12.29 -11.53
CA HIS A 64 -20.52 11.19 -10.81
C HIS A 64 -20.30 11.22 -9.28
N LYS A 65 -19.89 12.36 -8.72
CA LYS A 65 -19.66 12.55 -7.26
C LYS A 65 -18.73 11.48 -6.64
N ASN A 66 -17.70 11.06 -7.37
CA ASN A 66 -16.74 10.01 -7.03
C ASN A 66 -17.35 8.64 -6.70
N ARG A 67 -18.46 8.30 -7.38
CA ARG A 67 -19.14 7.01 -7.20
C ARG A 67 -19.35 6.30 -8.53
N TYR A 68 -19.35 4.98 -8.49
CA TYR A 68 -19.58 4.11 -9.64
C TYR A 68 -20.84 3.27 -9.43
N LEU A 69 -21.67 3.16 -10.46
CA LEU A 69 -22.83 2.27 -10.43
C LEU A 69 -22.35 0.84 -10.74
N PHE A 70 -22.05 0.08 -9.68
CA PHE A 70 -21.86 -1.36 -9.79
C PHE A 70 -22.70 -2.02 -8.71
N LEU A 71 -23.87 -2.48 -9.11
CA LEU A 71 -24.69 -3.38 -8.32
C LEU A 71 -24.86 -4.63 -9.15
N LEU A 72 -24.74 -5.79 -8.49
CA LEU A 72 -25.00 -7.06 -9.13
C LEU A 72 -26.45 -7.03 -9.60
N THR A 73 -26.63 -7.31 -10.88
CA THR A 73 -27.95 -7.46 -11.45
C THR A 73 -28.25 -8.94 -11.59
N GLU A 74 -29.34 -9.38 -10.97
CA GLU A 74 -29.88 -10.71 -11.21
C GLU A 74 -30.94 -10.62 -12.29
N PRO A 75 -30.95 -11.54 -13.27
CA PRO A 75 -32.02 -11.60 -14.26
C PRO A 75 -33.33 -11.99 -13.55
N SER A 76 -34.36 -11.14 -13.63
CA SER A 76 -35.70 -11.39 -13.11
C SER A 76 -36.70 -11.61 -14.27
N GLY A 77 -36.70 -12.78 -14.88
CA GLY A 77 -37.51 -13.06 -16.07
C GLY A 77 -36.90 -12.47 -17.35
N GLU A 78 -37.66 -12.46 -18.46
CA GLU A 78 -37.12 -12.08 -19.77
C GLU A 78 -36.61 -10.62 -19.78
N LYS A 79 -35.27 -10.49 -19.70
CA LYS A 79 -34.51 -9.23 -19.87
C LYS A 79 -34.78 -8.14 -18.82
N LEU A 80 -35.26 -8.50 -17.64
CA LEU A 80 -35.32 -7.59 -16.50
C LEU A 80 -34.17 -7.87 -15.53
N TYR A 81 -33.70 -6.82 -14.88
CA TYR A 81 -32.58 -6.83 -13.97
C TYR A 81 -33.01 -6.26 -12.63
N ARG A 82 -32.68 -6.96 -11.54
CA ARG A 82 -32.88 -6.50 -10.15
C ARG A 82 -31.55 -6.40 -9.43
N LEU A 83 -31.42 -5.43 -8.51
CA LEU A 83 -30.23 -5.34 -7.66
C LEU A 83 -30.37 -6.29 -6.47
N TYR A 84 -29.31 -7.05 -6.18
CA TYR A 84 -29.30 -8.02 -5.10
C TYR A 84 -27.96 -8.03 -4.35
N CYS A 85 -28.02 -8.24 -3.03
CA CYS A 85 -26.86 -8.41 -2.17
C CYS A 85 -26.68 -9.87 -1.76
N GLN A 86 -25.58 -10.49 -2.19
CA GLN A 86 -25.25 -11.89 -1.86
C GLN A 86 -24.95 -12.14 -0.38
N TYR A 87 -24.67 -11.10 0.42
CA TYR A 87 -24.29 -11.27 1.84
C TYR A 87 -25.48 -11.20 2.80
N CYS A 88 -26.44 -10.30 2.55
CA CYS A 88 -27.60 -10.08 3.42
C CYS A 88 -28.94 -10.39 2.74
N CYS A 89 -28.91 -10.88 1.51
CA CYS A 89 -30.07 -11.20 0.68
C CYS A 89 -31.03 -10.04 0.36
N TRP A 90 -30.66 -8.80 0.70
CA TRP A 90 -31.44 -7.62 0.36
C TRP A 90 -31.57 -7.45 -1.15
N SER A 91 -32.77 -7.12 -1.62
CA SER A 91 -33.03 -6.83 -3.03
C SER A 91 -33.69 -5.46 -3.24
N SER A 92 -33.50 -4.85 -4.42
CA SER A 92 -34.13 -3.57 -4.74
C SER A 92 -35.67 -3.61 -4.73
N LYS A 93 -36.25 -4.81 -4.77
CA LYS A 93 -37.70 -5.02 -4.58
C LYS A 93 -38.18 -4.59 -3.19
N GLU A 94 -37.37 -4.80 -2.15
CA GLU A 94 -37.71 -4.41 -0.77
C GLU A 94 -37.77 -2.88 -0.58
N ALA A 95 -37.06 -2.13 -1.43
CA ALA A 95 -37.13 -0.67 -1.49
C ALA A 95 -38.17 -0.16 -2.51
N GLY A 96 -38.98 -1.04 -3.09
CA GLY A 96 -39.98 -0.65 -4.09
C GLY A 96 -39.40 -0.16 -5.42
N LEU A 97 -38.12 -0.44 -5.72
CA LEU A 97 -37.52 -0.05 -7.00
C LEU A 97 -37.94 -1.03 -8.11
N PRO A 98 -38.42 -0.52 -9.25
CA PRO A 98 -38.83 -1.37 -10.36
C PRO A 98 -37.62 -2.06 -11.00
N ASP A 99 -37.82 -3.32 -11.41
CA ASP A 99 -36.83 -4.06 -12.19
C ASP A 99 -36.57 -3.32 -13.52
N GLN A 100 -35.31 -3.29 -13.97
CA GLN A 100 -34.87 -2.49 -15.12
C GLN A 100 -34.60 -3.38 -16.33
N THR A 101 -34.85 -2.87 -17.54
CA THR A 101 -34.50 -3.58 -18.78
C THR A 101 -33.01 -3.52 -19.11
N SER A 102 -32.23 -2.70 -18.38
CA SER A 102 -30.80 -2.53 -18.56
C SER A 102 -30.03 -2.79 -17.27
N ALA A 103 -28.97 -3.57 -17.38
CA ALA A 103 -28.13 -3.94 -16.25
C ALA A 103 -27.32 -2.76 -15.65
N THR A 104 -26.94 -1.76 -16.47
CA THR A 104 -25.77 -0.91 -16.13
C THR A 104 -25.95 0.61 -16.17
N ARG A 105 -27.09 1.20 -16.56
CA ARG A 105 -27.25 2.68 -16.55
C ARG A 105 -28.65 3.24 -16.25
N ALA A 106 -29.67 2.40 -16.11
CA ALA A 106 -31.06 2.87 -16.02
C ALA A 106 -31.60 3.02 -14.58
N TRP A 107 -30.80 2.74 -13.55
CA TRP A 107 -31.26 2.83 -12.17
C TRP A 107 -31.46 4.29 -11.75
N PRO A 108 -32.69 4.72 -11.43
CA PRO A 108 -32.99 6.12 -11.12
C PRO A 108 -32.24 6.57 -9.87
N GLU A 109 -31.71 7.79 -9.89
CA GLU A 109 -31.37 8.49 -8.64
C GLU A 109 -32.68 8.94 -7.99
N PRO A 110 -32.96 8.52 -6.75
CA PRO A 110 -34.25 8.76 -6.13
C PRO A 110 -34.44 10.24 -5.77
N ALA A 111 -35.63 10.78 -6.05
CA ALA A 111 -36.07 12.08 -5.56
C ALA A 111 -36.28 12.04 -4.04
N VAL A 112 -35.94 13.13 -3.35
CA VAL A 112 -36.04 13.25 -1.90
C VAL A 112 -37.49 13.54 -1.51
N ASP A 113 -38.16 12.62 -0.82
CA ASP A 113 -39.46 12.86 -0.20
C ASP A 113 -39.37 12.66 1.32
N ASN A 114 -39.55 13.75 2.07
CA ASN A 114 -39.37 13.80 3.52
C ASN A 114 -40.71 13.52 4.24
N ALA A 115 -41.15 12.26 4.30
CA ALA A 115 -42.31 11.92 5.13
C ALA A 115 -42.38 10.42 5.47
N LYS A 116 -42.05 10.05 6.72
CA LYS A 116 -42.77 9.09 7.62
C LYS A 116 -41.92 8.76 8.87
N SER A 117 -42.47 7.99 9.82
CA SER A 117 -42.10 7.88 11.25
C SER A 117 -41.56 6.51 11.76
N VAL A 118 -40.44 6.56 12.52
CA VAL A 118 -39.79 5.69 13.51
C VAL A 118 -39.74 4.14 13.34
N TYR A 119 -38.59 3.63 12.84
CA TYR A 119 -37.90 2.40 13.29
C TYR A 119 -36.38 2.67 13.19
N SER A 120 -35.56 2.22 14.14
CA SER A 120 -34.14 2.62 14.21
C SER A 120 -33.21 1.69 13.42
N PHE A 121 -32.68 2.16 12.29
CA PHE A 121 -31.53 1.53 11.62
C PHE A 121 -30.22 1.76 12.39
N PRO A 122 -29.21 0.88 12.27
CA PRO A 122 -27.87 1.17 12.74
C PRO A 122 -27.39 2.51 12.18
N PHE A 123 -26.99 3.41 13.08
CA PHE A 123 -26.54 4.76 12.79
C PHE A 123 -25.56 4.85 11.60
N ASN A 124 -24.64 3.88 11.51
CA ASN A 124 -23.66 3.77 10.42
C ASN A 124 -24.27 3.64 9.01
N GLN A 125 -25.47 3.07 8.87
CA GLN A 125 -26.14 2.94 7.57
C GLN A 125 -26.84 4.23 7.17
N ARG A 126 -27.44 4.94 8.14
CA ARG A 126 -28.06 6.26 7.93
C ARG A 126 -27.03 7.29 7.48
N LEU A 127 -25.85 7.28 8.10
CA LEU A 127 -24.75 8.18 7.76
C LEU A 127 -24.16 7.97 6.35
N LYS A 128 -24.45 6.85 5.68
CA LYS A 128 -24.01 6.63 4.29
C LYS A 128 -24.81 7.44 3.28
N ILE A 129 -25.99 7.95 3.66
CA ILE A 129 -26.87 8.78 2.85
C ILE A 129 -27.10 10.10 3.59
N PRO A 130 -26.09 10.97 3.71
CA PRO A 130 -26.19 12.18 4.53
C PRO A 130 -27.28 13.13 4.06
N GLU A 131 -27.67 13.09 2.77
CA GLU A 131 -28.68 13.97 2.21
C GLU A 131 -30.10 13.69 2.76
N THR A 132 -30.46 12.43 2.99
CA THR A 132 -31.81 12.04 3.44
C THR A 132 -31.83 11.39 4.82
N GLN A 133 -30.71 10.80 5.27
CA GLN A 133 -30.56 10.04 6.50
C GLN A 133 -31.77 9.15 6.82
N PRO A 134 -32.06 8.16 5.95
CA PRO A 134 -33.31 7.40 5.97
C PRO A 134 -33.58 6.77 7.33
N GLN A 135 -34.85 6.77 7.72
CA GLN A 135 -35.31 6.15 8.96
C GLN A 135 -35.92 4.77 8.70
N TYR A 136 -36.46 4.48 7.50
CA TYR A 136 -37.06 3.17 7.19
C TYR A 136 -36.23 2.33 6.22
N VAL A 137 -36.42 1.01 6.28
CA VAL A 137 -35.88 0.06 5.28
C VAL A 137 -36.33 0.44 3.87
N SER A 138 -37.60 0.84 3.73
CA SER A 138 -38.20 1.21 2.45
C SER A 138 -37.60 2.48 1.83
N GLU A 139 -36.94 3.31 2.63
CA GLU A 139 -36.22 4.51 2.18
C GLU A 139 -34.75 4.21 1.85
N LEU A 140 -34.26 3.00 2.18
CA LEU A 140 -32.90 2.61 1.85
C LEU A 140 -32.80 2.32 0.37
N LEU A 141 -31.92 3.07 -0.26
CA LEU A 141 -31.69 2.98 -1.68
C LEU A 141 -30.28 2.44 -1.91
N PRO A 142 -30.09 1.62 -2.95
CA PRO A 142 -28.77 1.16 -3.33
C PRO A 142 -27.87 2.37 -3.60
N LEU A 143 -26.77 2.46 -2.87
CA LEU A 143 -25.80 3.53 -3.09
C LEU A 143 -24.79 3.09 -4.15
N ARG A 144 -24.49 4.01 -5.07
CA ARG A 144 -23.33 3.86 -5.96
C ARG A 144 -22.07 3.69 -5.12
N LYS A 145 -21.25 2.71 -5.47
CA LYS A 145 -20.04 2.33 -4.72
C LYS A 145 -19.02 3.48 -4.80
N PRO A 146 -18.40 3.89 -3.68
CA PRO A 146 -17.34 4.90 -3.73
C PRO A 146 -16.17 4.40 -4.57
N LEU A 147 -15.64 5.28 -5.41
CA LEU A 147 -14.41 5.01 -6.15
C LEU A 147 -13.21 4.96 -5.21
N VAL A 148 -12.20 4.20 -5.59
CA VAL A 148 -10.91 4.13 -4.89
C VAL A 148 -9.88 4.94 -5.64
N VAL A 149 -9.01 5.60 -4.88
CA VAL A 149 -7.90 6.39 -5.41
C VAL A 149 -6.62 5.57 -5.39
N ARG A 150 -5.93 5.50 -6.53
CA ARG A 150 -4.52 5.10 -6.58
C ARG A 150 -3.66 6.34 -6.36
N LYS A 151 -2.80 6.29 -5.34
CA LYS A 151 -1.91 7.40 -4.98
C LYS A 151 -0.50 7.16 -5.51
N SER A 152 0.12 8.21 -6.05
CA SER A 152 1.58 8.30 -6.18
C SER A 152 2.16 8.99 -4.94
N VAL A 153 3.44 8.76 -4.69
CA VAL A 153 4.16 9.38 -3.58
C VAL A 153 5.38 10.09 -4.11
N ARG A 154 5.58 11.34 -3.69
CA ARG A 154 6.74 12.17 -4.00
C ARG A 154 7.57 12.49 -2.77
N CYS A 155 8.87 12.64 -2.97
CA CYS A 155 9.74 13.24 -1.98
C CYS A 155 9.33 14.70 -1.79
N ARG A 156 9.05 15.12 -0.55
CA ARG A 156 8.66 16.52 -0.27
C ARG A 156 9.75 17.53 -0.61
N SER A 157 11.03 17.19 -0.46
CA SER A 157 12.13 18.13 -0.74
C SER A 157 12.58 18.13 -2.19
N CYS A 158 12.44 17.01 -2.92
CA CYS A 158 12.91 16.91 -4.30
C CYS A 158 11.80 16.99 -5.34
N GLU A 159 10.54 16.84 -4.93
CA GLU A 159 9.34 16.73 -5.79
C GLU A 159 9.37 15.56 -6.80
N HIS A 160 10.39 14.70 -6.71
CA HIS A 160 10.51 13.50 -7.51
C HIS A 160 9.61 12.39 -6.96
N ASN A 161 8.99 11.64 -7.87
CA ASN A 161 8.22 10.45 -7.54
C ASN A 161 9.12 9.38 -6.90
N VAL A 162 8.75 8.93 -5.72
CA VAL A 162 9.34 7.77 -5.05
C VAL A 162 8.50 6.52 -5.26
N ILE A 163 7.18 6.65 -5.37
CA ILE A 163 6.27 5.54 -5.68
C ILE A 163 5.31 5.97 -6.77
N ARG A 164 5.20 5.15 -7.82
CA ARG A 164 4.18 5.28 -8.86
C ARG A 164 3.81 3.92 -9.41
N GLY A 165 2.53 3.58 -9.34
CA GLY A 165 1.99 2.35 -9.90
C GLY A 165 1.88 2.40 -11.43
N GLU A 166 1.55 1.27 -12.04
CA GLU A 166 0.98 1.27 -13.39
C GLU A 166 -0.44 1.84 -13.37
N TYR A 167 -0.90 2.34 -14.53
CA TYR A 167 -2.24 2.94 -14.63
C TYR A 167 -3.36 1.88 -14.53
N VAL A 168 -3.06 0.62 -14.83
CA VAL A 168 -4.02 -0.48 -14.82
C VAL A 168 -4.40 -0.86 -13.37
N PRO A 169 -5.68 -0.82 -12.96
CA PRO A 169 -6.08 -1.06 -11.56
C PRO A 169 -5.81 -2.48 -11.06
N SER A 170 -5.86 -3.47 -11.96
CA SER A 170 -5.52 -4.87 -11.64
C SER A 170 -4.01 -5.11 -11.47
N SER A 171 -3.16 -4.16 -11.88
CA SER A 171 -1.70 -4.34 -11.83
C SER A 171 -1.12 -3.99 -10.46
N VAL A 172 -0.42 -4.96 -9.89
CA VAL A 172 0.43 -4.81 -8.68
C VAL A 172 1.83 -4.26 -9.00
N LYS A 173 2.16 -4.06 -10.28
CA LYS A 173 3.47 -3.56 -10.71
C LYS A 173 3.59 -2.05 -10.50
N PHE A 174 4.82 -1.61 -10.31
CA PHE A 174 5.18 -0.22 -10.14
C PHE A 174 6.02 0.26 -11.32
N LYS A 175 5.70 1.45 -11.84
CA LYS A 175 6.56 2.19 -12.78
C LYS A 175 7.78 2.78 -12.05
N ILE A 176 7.58 3.20 -10.80
CA ILE A 176 8.63 3.71 -9.91
C ILE A 176 8.42 3.11 -8.52
N GLN A 177 9.45 2.47 -7.96
CA GLN A 177 9.35 1.73 -6.71
C GLN A 177 10.56 1.94 -5.81
N PHE A 178 10.67 3.12 -5.22
CA PHE A 178 11.71 3.43 -4.23
C PHE A 178 11.20 3.25 -2.79
N CYS A 179 10.59 2.08 -2.53
CA CYS A 179 10.33 1.63 -1.16
C CYS A 179 11.66 1.38 -0.45
N ALA A 180 11.80 1.85 0.79
CA ALA A 180 13.07 1.70 1.53
C ALA A 180 13.49 0.23 1.66
N MET A 181 12.55 -0.68 1.94
CA MET A 181 12.82 -2.13 2.06
C MET A 181 13.44 -2.80 0.82
N LEU A 182 13.40 -2.16 -0.37
CA LEU A 182 13.97 -2.71 -1.62
C LEU A 182 15.35 -2.15 -1.96
N LEU A 183 15.78 -1.11 -1.26
CA LEU A 183 16.97 -0.32 -1.58
C LEU A 183 17.93 -0.22 -0.40
N VAL A 184 17.38 -0.34 0.80
CA VAL A 184 18.06 -0.09 2.06
C VAL A 184 18.20 -1.43 2.79
N PRO A 185 19.39 -1.76 3.33
CA PRO A 185 19.62 -2.98 4.07
C PRO A 185 18.62 -3.13 5.23
N GLU A 186 17.92 -4.26 5.24
CA GLU A 186 16.96 -4.61 6.29
C GLU A 186 17.69 -5.31 7.44
N VAL A 187 17.58 -4.76 8.65
CA VAL A 187 18.09 -5.35 9.88
C VAL A 187 16.95 -6.12 10.54
N ARG A 188 17.19 -7.39 10.85
CA ARG A 188 16.26 -8.24 11.60
C ARG A 188 16.98 -8.84 12.80
N LEU A 189 16.30 -8.88 13.94
CA LEU A 189 16.83 -9.59 15.10
C LEU A 189 16.69 -11.10 14.87
N LEU A 190 17.77 -11.84 15.10
CA LEU A 190 17.76 -13.31 15.06
C LEU A 190 17.05 -13.90 16.28
N LYS A 191 17.37 -13.30 17.43
CA LYS A 191 16.78 -13.58 18.73
C LYS A 191 16.58 -12.24 19.43
N ARG A 192 15.52 -12.11 20.22
CA ARG A 192 15.34 -10.93 21.07
C ARG A 192 16.47 -10.92 22.11
N PRO A 193 17.26 -9.84 22.22
CA PRO A 193 18.34 -9.77 23.21
C PRO A 193 17.77 -9.87 24.63
N LEU A 194 18.46 -10.59 25.51
CA LEU A 194 18.18 -10.53 26.95
C LEU A 194 18.78 -9.23 27.51
N MET A 195 18.28 -8.76 28.66
CA MET A 195 18.63 -7.42 29.18
C MET A 195 20.12 -7.24 29.49
N ASP A 196 20.89 -8.33 29.59
CA ASP A 196 22.32 -8.34 29.93
C ASP A 196 23.24 -8.69 28.74
N ASP A 197 22.68 -8.85 27.53
CA ASP A 197 23.48 -9.22 26.35
C ASP A 197 24.20 -7.99 25.77
N ASP A 198 25.51 -7.86 26.03
CA ASP A 198 26.39 -6.86 25.41
C ASP A 198 26.54 -7.02 23.88
N GLN A 199 26.20 -8.23 23.39
CA GLN A 199 26.24 -8.61 21.99
C GLN A 199 25.01 -9.41 21.61
N PHE A 200 24.41 -9.08 20.46
CA PHE A 200 23.27 -9.83 19.93
C PHE A 200 23.41 -10.06 18.44
N SER A 201 22.89 -11.21 18.00
CA SER A 201 22.93 -11.58 16.59
C SER A 201 21.80 -10.90 15.82
N VAL A 202 22.13 -10.35 14.66
CA VAL A 202 21.19 -9.75 13.71
C VAL A 202 21.39 -10.32 12.32
N PHE A 203 20.31 -10.48 11.58
CA PHE A 203 20.37 -10.70 10.14
C PHE A 203 20.29 -9.37 9.41
N LEU A 204 21.28 -9.10 8.57
CA LEU A 204 21.23 -8.02 7.60
C LEU A 204 20.89 -8.58 6.23
N THR A 205 19.76 -8.16 5.68
CA THR A 205 19.36 -8.51 4.33
C THR A 205 19.62 -7.33 3.42
N VAL A 206 20.57 -7.48 2.50
CA VAL A 206 20.91 -6.47 1.51
C VAL A 206 20.27 -6.86 0.18
N THR A 207 19.38 -6.02 -0.33
CA THR A 207 18.72 -6.20 -1.62
C THR A 207 19.34 -5.25 -2.66
N ASN A 208 19.87 -5.80 -3.75
CA ASN A 208 20.48 -5.09 -4.88
C ASN A 208 21.68 -4.17 -4.52
N PHE A 209 22.88 -4.66 -4.83
CA PHE A 209 24.14 -4.02 -4.48
C PHE A 209 24.36 -2.62 -5.06
N ALA A 210 23.83 -2.36 -6.27
CA ALA A 210 24.05 -1.09 -6.94
C ALA A 210 23.50 0.10 -6.12
N ASN A 211 22.44 -0.14 -5.35
CA ASN A 211 21.84 0.87 -4.49
C ASN A 211 22.52 0.97 -3.12
N LEU A 212 23.42 0.04 -2.78
CA LEU A 212 24.07 0.01 -1.47
C LEU A 212 24.97 1.22 -1.27
N LEU A 213 25.69 1.68 -2.29
CA LEU A 213 26.54 2.87 -2.18
C LEU A 213 25.69 4.11 -1.84
N ASP A 214 24.56 4.27 -2.53
CA ASP A 214 23.59 5.35 -2.30
C ASP A 214 22.89 5.23 -0.92
N ALA A 215 22.64 4.01 -0.46
CA ALA A 215 22.00 3.76 0.83
C ALA A 215 22.97 3.89 2.01
N VAL A 216 24.22 3.47 1.84
CA VAL A 216 25.28 3.54 2.87
C VAL A 216 25.56 4.97 3.29
N SER A 217 25.57 5.91 2.36
CA SER A 217 25.78 7.33 2.69
C SER A 217 24.70 7.88 3.61
N CYS A 218 23.54 7.22 3.70
CA CYS A 218 22.43 7.61 4.56
C CYS A 218 22.57 7.11 6.00
N PHE A 219 23.48 6.17 6.25
CA PHE A 219 23.68 5.59 7.58
C PHE A 219 24.91 6.21 8.24
N SER A 220 24.67 7.18 9.12
CA SER A 220 25.73 7.73 9.96
C SER A 220 26.16 6.74 11.07
N TRP A 221 25.23 5.94 11.59
CA TRP A 221 25.37 4.93 12.65
C TRP A 221 24.12 4.01 12.63
N PRO A 222 24.18 2.71 13.00
CA PRO A 222 25.28 1.99 13.64
C PRO A 222 26.03 1.04 12.70
N ILE A 223 25.88 1.21 11.39
CA ILE A 223 26.50 0.34 10.38
C ILE A 223 27.76 0.93 9.75
N LYS A 224 28.57 1.62 10.57
CA LYS A 224 29.94 1.96 10.19
C LYS A 224 30.69 0.66 9.88
N GLY A 225 31.27 0.58 8.69
CA GLY A 225 31.95 -0.62 8.20
C GLY A 225 31.06 -1.60 7.45
N LEU A 226 29.71 -1.47 7.48
CA LEU A 226 28.82 -2.31 6.65
C LEU A 226 29.21 -2.19 5.19
N ALA A 227 29.32 -0.96 4.69
CA ALA A 227 29.72 -0.70 3.31
C ALA A 227 31.00 -1.46 2.93
N ALA A 228 32.04 -1.35 3.76
CA ALA A 228 33.32 -2.00 3.54
C ALA A 228 33.19 -3.54 3.63
N ALA A 229 32.46 -4.04 4.62
CA ALA A 229 32.27 -5.46 4.87
C ALA A 229 31.43 -6.11 3.75
N VAL A 230 30.38 -5.44 3.29
CA VAL A 230 29.56 -5.93 2.19
C VAL A 230 30.35 -5.88 0.89
N THR A 231 31.04 -4.76 0.61
CA THR A 231 31.86 -4.60 -0.61
C THR A 231 32.97 -5.64 -0.69
N LYS A 232 33.64 -5.95 0.43
CA LYS A 232 34.66 -7.02 0.50
C LYS A 232 34.09 -8.39 0.17
N LYS A 233 32.86 -8.70 0.61
CA LYS A 233 32.26 -10.02 0.39
C LYS A 233 31.62 -10.18 -0.99
N THR A 234 31.12 -9.12 -1.61
CA THR A 234 30.58 -9.19 -2.97
C THR A 234 31.64 -9.12 -4.05
N THR A 235 32.73 -8.37 -3.86
CA THR A 235 33.89 -8.45 -4.78
C THR A 235 34.48 -9.88 -4.84
N ALA A 236 34.35 -10.66 -3.77
CA ALA A 236 34.67 -12.09 -3.78
C ALA A 236 33.66 -12.93 -4.60
N ALA A 237 32.37 -12.60 -4.56
CA ALA A 237 31.32 -13.30 -5.31
C ALA A 237 31.29 -12.95 -6.82
N GLU A 238 31.62 -11.72 -7.20
CA GLU A 238 31.61 -11.25 -8.59
C GLU A 238 32.78 -11.77 -9.43
N ARG A 239 33.93 -12.08 -8.82
CA ARG A 239 35.06 -12.70 -9.52
C ARG A 239 34.78 -14.12 -10.02
N VAL A 240 33.70 -14.77 -9.59
CA VAL A 240 33.42 -16.18 -9.89
C VAL A 240 32.54 -16.37 -11.14
N ARG A 241 31.92 -15.32 -11.71
CA ARG A 241 31.03 -15.51 -12.89
C ARG A 241 31.07 -14.36 -13.91
N PRO A 242 31.82 -14.51 -15.01
CA PRO A 242 31.58 -13.76 -16.24
C PRO A 242 30.59 -14.56 -17.10
N GLY A 243 29.34 -14.13 -17.22
CA GLY A 243 28.41 -14.80 -18.13
C GLY A 243 26.94 -14.43 -17.95
N ASN A 244 26.41 -13.76 -18.98
CA ASN A 244 25.02 -13.72 -19.42
C ASN A 244 24.06 -12.70 -18.78
N SER A 245 23.74 -11.70 -19.63
CA SER A 245 22.56 -10.83 -19.66
C SER A 245 22.23 -10.04 -18.40
N ALA A 246 22.52 -8.74 -18.45
CA ALA A 246 22.06 -7.72 -17.52
C ALA A 246 20.53 -7.51 -17.60
N ARG A 247 19.75 -8.44 -17.04
CA ARG A 247 18.51 -8.08 -16.36
C ARG A 247 18.88 -7.90 -14.90
N SER A 248 18.52 -6.77 -14.30
CA SER A 248 18.70 -6.49 -12.88
C SER A 248 17.87 -7.47 -12.04
N LEU A 249 18.32 -8.73 -11.93
CA LEU A 249 17.81 -9.64 -10.93
C LEU A 249 18.09 -8.97 -9.58
N GLN A 250 17.04 -8.76 -8.79
CA GLN A 250 17.19 -8.36 -7.40
C GLN A 250 17.97 -9.47 -6.68
N ARG A 251 19.29 -9.31 -6.60
CA ARG A 251 20.14 -10.19 -5.80
C ARG A 251 19.96 -9.79 -4.34
N THR A 252 19.47 -10.71 -3.55
CA THR A 252 19.34 -10.55 -2.11
C THR A 252 20.48 -11.34 -1.48
N THR A 253 21.31 -10.69 -0.68
CA THR A 253 22.36 -11.37 0.09
C THR A 253 22.06 -11.18 1.57
N ARG A 254 22.15 -12.25 2.33
CA ARG A 254 21.92 -12.22 3.78
C ARG A 254 23.26 -12.32 4.50
N PHE A 255 23.39 -11.55 5.57
CA PHE A 255 24.54 -11.59 6.44
C PHE A 255 24.07 -11.86 7.86
N SER A 256 24.67 -12.84 8.52
CA SER A 256 24.55 -12.95 9.97
C SER A 256 25.63 -12.07 10.58
N CYS A 257 25.24 -11.17 11.46
CA CYS A 257 26.14 -10.22 12.10
C CYS A 257 26.01 -10.32 13.61
N ILE A 258 27.11 -10.15 14.32
CA ILE A 258 27.10 -9.89 15.75
C ILE A 258 27.17 -8.38 15.93
N PHE A 259 26.17 -7.82 16.61
CA PHE A 259 26.11 -6.41 16.94
C PHE A 259 26.41 -6.22 18.43
N SER A 260 27.33 -5.32 18.75
CA SER A 260 27.61 -4.86 20.10
C SER A 260 27.16 -3.41 20.26
N TYR A 261 26.45 -3.11 21.35
CA TYR A 261 25.88 -1.78 21.60
C TYR A 261 26.91 -0.64 21.46
N ASN A 262 28.15 -0.89 21.90
CA ASN A 262 29.24 0.10 21.90
C ASN A 262 30.15 0.06 20.67
N ARG A 263 30.20 -1.08 19.95
CA ARG A 263 31.16 -1.29 18.85
C ARG A 263 30.51 -1.39 17.46
N GLY A 264 29.19 -1.46 17.38
CA GLY A 264 28.48 -1.74 16.14
C GLY A 264 28.65 -3.20 15.73
N ILE A 265 28.80 -3.48 14.43
CA ILE A 265 29.02 -4.85 13.94
C ILE A 265 30.44 -5.31 14.28
N THR A 266 30.56 -6.35 15.11
CA THR A 266 31.84 -6.97 15.50
C THR A 266 32.20 -8.14 14.60
N GLU A 267 31.21 -8.91 14.15
CA GLU A 267 31.41 -10.04 13.24
C GLU A 267 30.34 -10.03 12.15
N MET A 268 30.71 -10.52 10.96
CA MET A 268 29.80 -10.66 9.84
C MET A 268 30.13 -11.90 9.03
N THR A 269 29.18 -12.82 8.89
CA THR A 269 29.21 -14.00 8.01
C THR A 269 28.18 -13.82 6.90
N ALA A 270 28.50 -14.21 5.66
CA ALA A 270 27.60 -14.07 4.53
C ALA A 270 26.95 -15.42 4.26
N HIS A 271 25.68 -15.40 3.90
CA HIS A 271 24.90 -16.54 3.50
C HIS A 271 24.31 -16.25 2.11
N ASP A 272 24.48 -17.20 1.20
CA ASP A 272 23.86 -17.19 -0.12
C ASP A 272 22.34 -17.44 -0.04
#